data_AF-A0A1S6JHD4-F1
#
_entry.id   AF-A0A1S6JHD4-F1
#
_cell.length_a   1.000
_cell.length_b   1.000
_cell.length_c   1.000
_cell.angle_alpha   90.00
_cell.angle_beta   90.00
_cell.angle_gamma   90.00
#
_symmetry.space_group_name_H-M   'P 1'
#
loop_
_entity.id
_entity.type
_entity.pdbx_description
1 polymer ?
#
loop_
_entity_poly.entity_id
_entity_poly.type
_entity_poly.pdbx_seq_one_letter_code
_entity_poly.pdbx_strand_id
1 'polypeptide(L)'
;MTSHVPNEARVIALRPQTRPQSRPQTARPVDRPAVPPERRSPTVREPLWRDLVGDVLRRERLAQERTLKEVAETARISMPYLSEVERGRKEASSEVLAAAAGALGLGLGDLLARAQGELARLTSRHTGAGRGRGTSGARYDGMCLAA
;
A
#
# COMPACT_ATOMS: atom_id res chain seq x y z
N MET A 1 40.75 -9.16 8.37
CA MET A 1 39.39 -8.87 8.86
C MET A 1 38.90 -7.69 8.03
N THR A 2 38.14 -7.88 6.96
CA THR A 2 36.73 -8.29 6.96
C THR A 2 36.36 -8.88 5.60
N SER A 3 35.70 -10.02 5.63
CA SER A 3 35.20 -10.75 4.47
C SER A 3 33.99 -10.02 3.89
N HIS A 4 34.06 -9.57 2.64
CA HIS A 4 32.88 -9.14 1.90
C HIS A 4 32.42 -10.30 1.01
N VAL A 5 31.32 -10.94 1.41
CA VAL A 5 30.62 -11.93 0.59
C VAL A 5 29.61 -11.17 -0.27
N PRO A 6 29.61 -11.30 -1.60
CA PRO A 6 28.52 -10.75 -2.41
C PRO A 6 27.27 -11.64 -2.30
N ASN A 7 26.13 -11.01 -2.05
CA ASN A 7 24.81 -11.61 -1.98
C ASN A 7 24.31 -11.93 -3.40
N GLU A 8 24.59 -13.13 -3.88
CA GLU A 8 24.07 -13.63 -5.16
C GLU A 8 22.57 -13.93 -5.03
N ALA A 9 21.74 -13.05 -5.60
CA ALA A 9 20.32 -13.28 -5.75
C ALA A 9 20.07 -14.48 -6.67
N ARG A 10 19.86 -15.66 -6.07
CA ARG A 10 19.48 -16.88 -6.78
C ARG A 10 18.04 -16.76 -7.28
N VAL A 11 17.88 -16.34 -8.54
CA VAL A 11 16.63 -16.51 -9.29
C VAL A 11 16.52 -17.99 -9.68
N ILE A 12 15.71 -18.75 -8.93
CA ILE A 12 15.41 -20.14 -9.29
C ILE A 12 14.47 -20.11 -10.51
N ALA A 13 15.03 -20.26 -11.70
CA ALA A 13 14.26 -20.50 -12.90
C ALA A 13 13.69 -21.93 -12.87
N LEU A 14 12.39 -22.07 -12.65
CA LEU A 14 11.70 -23.35 -12.83
C LEU A 14 11.69 -23.71 -14.32
N ARG A 15 12.46 -24.74 -14.67
CA ARG A 15 12.45 -25.38 -16.00
C ARG A 15 11.11 -26.11 -16.19
N PRO A 16 10.34 -25.86 -17.26
CA PRO A 16 9.31 -26.81 -17.68
C PRO A 16 9.95 -27.89 -18.56
N GLN A 17 9.74 -29.16 -18.19
CA GLN A 17 10.12 -30.33 -18.97
C GLN A 17 9.15 -30.57 -20.16
N THR A 18 9.64 -31.37 -21.11
CA THR A 18 9.29 -31.65 -22.52
C THR A 18 7.89 -32.20 -22.91
N ARG A 19 7.39 -31.75 -24.10
CA ARG A 19 6.74 -32.42 -25.29
C ARG A 19 5.99 -33.79 -25.17
N PRO A 20 5.14 -34.20 -26.16
CA PRO A 20 3.92 -33.62 -26.75
C PRO A 20 2.71 -34.62 -26.69
N GLN A 21 1.45 -34.18 -26.60
CA GLN A 21 0.32 -35.13 -26.68
C GLN A 21 -0.86 -34.62 -27.55
N SER A 22 -1.27 -35.51 -28.43
CA SER A 22 -2.23 -35.45 -29.53
C SER A 22 -3.68 -35.30 -29.05
N ARG A 23 -4.50 -34.58 -29.83
CA ARG A 23 -5.98 -34.56 -29.68
C ARG A 23 -6.57 -35.95 -29.96
N PRO A 24 -7.67 -36.31 -29.29
CA PRO A 24 -8.96 -36.18 -29.97
C PRO A 24 -10.05 -35.48 -29.15
N GLN A 25 -10.95 -34.80 -29.87
CA GLN A 25 -12.29 -34.36 -29.44
C GLN A 25 -13.08 -35.63 -29.08
N THR A 26 -13.91 -35.73 -28.03
CA THR A 26 -15.13 -34.98 -27.73
C THR A 26 -15.56 -35.30 -26.30
N ALA A 27 -15.68 -34.30 -25.43
CA ALA A 27 -16.36 -34.45 -24.14
C ALA A 27 -17.54 -33.47 -24.12
N ARG A 28 -18.77 -34.00 -24.01
CA ARG A 28 -19.98 -33.20 -23.85
C ARG A 28 -19.85 -32.30 -22.61
N PRO A 29 -20.33 -31.05 -22.64
CA PRO A 29 -20.36 -30.23 -21.44
C PRO A 29 -21.36 -30.86 -20.47
N VAL A 30 -20.85 -31.40 -19.37
CA VAL A 30 -21.68 -31.70 -18.20
C VAL A 30 -22.04 -30.35 -17.61
N ASP A 31 -23.33 -30.07 -17.54
CA ASP A 31 -23.91 -28.84 -17.04
C ASP A 31 -23.63 -28.73 -15.53
N ARG A 32 -22.43 -28.23 -15.20
CA ARG A 32 -22.05 -27.91 -13.83
C ARG A 32 -22.81 -26.64 -13.48
N PRO A 33 -23.66 -26.63 -12.43
CA PRO A 33 -24.34 -25.41 -12.05
C PRO A 33 -23.30 -24.32 -11.84
N ALA A 34 -23.43 -23.24 -12.62
CA ALA A 34 -22.56 -22.08 -12.54
C ALA A 34 -22.74 -21.47 -11.16
N VAL A 35 -21.80 -21.77 -10.25
CA VAL A 35 -21.67 -21.04 -8.99
C VAL A 35 -21.46 -19.58 -9.41
N PRO A 36 -22.38 -18.65 -9.05
CA PRO A 36 -22.16 -17.23 -9.34
C PRO A 36 -20.78 -16.86 -8.81
N PRO A 37 -19.98 -16.05 -9.53
CA PRO A 37 -18.69 -15.64 -8.99
C PRO A 37 -18.99 -14.94 -7.66
N GLU A 38 -18.69 -15.62 -6.56
CA GLU A 38 -18.74 -15.04 -5.23
C GLU A 38 -17.94 -13.75 -5.36
N ARG A 39 -18.63 -12.62 -5.17
CA ARG A 39 -17.99 -11.30 -5.22
C ARG A 39 -16.86 -11.39 -4.21
N ARG A 40 -15.63 -11.59 -4.71
CA ARG A 40 -14.42 -11.62 -3.88
C ARG A 40 -14.48 -10.33 -3.10
N SER A 41 -14.80 -10.44 -1.81
CA SER A 41 -14.79 -9.27 -0.94
C SER A 41 -13.40 -8.70 -1.11
N PRO A 42 -13.25 -7.43 -1.54
CA PRO A 42 -11.94 -6.88 -1.82
C PRO A 42 -11.12 -7.11 -0.56
N THR A 43 -10.06 -7.92 -0.67
CA THR A 43 -9.16 -8.11 0.45
C THR A 43 -8.61 -6.72 0.71
N VAL A 44 -8.98 -6.17 1.86
CA VAL A 44 -8.50 -4.88 2.31
C VAL A 44 -6.99 -5.01 2.37
N ARG A 45 -6.29 -4.44 1.38
CA ARG A 45 -4.84 -4.41 1.36
C ARG A 45 -4.40 -3.24 2.24
N GLU A 46 -3.35 -3.48 3.01
CA GLU A 46 -2.70 -2.41 3.77
C GLU A 46 -2.28 -1.29 2.80
N PRO A 47 -2.55 -0.01 3.13
CA PRO A 47 -2.25 1.10 2.24
C PRO A 47 -0.73 1.22 2.05
N LEU A 48 -0.31 1.59 0.83
CA LEU A 48 1.11 1.77 0.54
C LEU A 48 1.59 3.10 1.08
N TRP A 49 2.82 3.12 1.60
CA TRP A 49 3.46 4.32 2.12
C TRP A 49 3.51 5.47 1.09
N ARG A 50 3.87 5.17 -0.16
CA ARG A 50 3.93 6.17 -1.24
C ARG A 50 2.59 6.84 -1.54
N ASP A 51 1.49 6.12 -1.38
CA ASP A 51 0.15 6.66 -1.60
C ASP A 51 -0.18 7.66 -0.49
N LEU A 52 0.09 7.28 0.77
CA LEU A 52 -0.14 8.14 1.93
C LEU A 52 0.67 9.43 1.88
N VAL A 53 1.96 9.33 1.59
CA VAL A 53 2.84 10.49 1.49
C VAL A 53 2.44 11.38 0.31
N GLY A 54 2.16 10.77 -0.85
CA GLY A 54 1.67 11.49 -2.03
C GLY A 54 0.39 12.27 -1.75
N ASP A 55 -0.57 11.66 -1.05
CA ASP A 55 -1.83 12.29 -0.67
C ASP A 55 -1.64 13.43 0.35
N VAL A 56 -0.70 13.30 1.30
CA VAL A 56 -0.38 14.40 2.23
C VAL A 56 0.22 15.58 1.48
N LEU A 57 1.20 15.35 0.60
CA LEU A 57 1.81 16.41 -0.22
C LEU A 57 0.78 17.11 -1.10
N ARG A 58 -0.08 16.33 -1.77
CA ARG A 58 -1.15 16.85 -2.62
C ARG A 58 -2.14 17.70 -1.82
N ARG A 59 -2.58 17.23 -0.65
CA ARG A 59 -3.53 17.97 0.19
C ARG A 59 -2.96 19.27 0.70
N GLU A 60 -1.70 19.25 1.16
CA GLU A 60 -1.03 20.47 1.60
C GLU A 60 -0.90 21.48 0.44
N ARG A 61 -0.46 21.03 -0.73
CA ARG A 61 -0.36 21.89 -1.92
C ARG A 61 -1.71 22.52 -2.27
N LEU A 62 -2.78 21.73 -2.27
CA LEU A 62 -4.12 22.22 -2.59
C LEU A 62 -4.67 23.16 -1.51
N ALA A 63 -4.38 22.91 -0.23
CA ALA A 63 -4.76 23.80 0.87
C ALA A 63 -4.07 25.19 0.77
N GLN A 64 -2.88 25.25 0.17
CA GLN A 64 -2.17 26.48 -0.14
C GLN A 64 -2.61 27.11 -1.47
N GLU A 65 -3.55 26.51 -2.20
CA GLU A 65 -3.98 26.92 -3.55
C GLU A 65 -2.83 26.99 -4.58
N ARG A 66 -1.77 26.20 -4.36
CA ARG A 66 -0.57 26.20 -5.22
C ARG A 66 -0.66 25.19 -6.34
N THR A 67 -0.10 25.55 -7.48
CA THR A 67 0.00 24.68 -8.65
C THR A 67 1.13 23.66 -8.50
N LEU A 68 1.04 22.54 -9.22
CA LEU A 68 2.13 21.56 -9.32
C LEU A 68 3.44 22.20 -9.81
N LYS A 69 3.34 23.17 -10.73
CA LYS A 69 4.50 23.85 -11.32
C LYS A 69 5.28 24.62 -10.27
N GLU A 70 4.59 25.46 -9.48
CA GLU A 70 5.23 26.31 -8.45
C GLU A 70 5.93 25.48 -7.36
N VAL A 71 5.31 24.39 -6.92
CA VAL A 71 5.91 23.51 -5.90
C VAL A 71 7.09 22.73 -6.48
N ALA A 72 6.96 22.18 -7.69
CA ALA A 72 8.03 21.44 -8.33
C ALA A 72 9.27 22.32 -8.59
N GLU A 73 9.06 23.58 -9.00
CA GLU A 73 10.12 24.56 -9.20
C GLU A 73 10.85 24.88 -7.88
N THR A 74 10.10 25.14 -6.81
CA THR A 74 10.66 25.39 -5.47
C THR A 74 11.44 24.16 -4.95
N ALA A 75 10.90 22.96 -5.16
CA ALA A 75 11.51 21.69 -4.76
C ALA A 75 12.68 21.25 -5.67
N ARG A 76 12.94 22.00 -6.77
CA ARG A 76 13.95 21.66 -7.80
C ARG A 76 13.79 20.26 -8.38
N ILE A 77 12.55 19.84 -8.62
CA ILE A 77 12.20 18.59 -9.31
C ILE A 77 11.28 18.87 -10.50
N SER A 78 11.13 17.90 -11.40
CA SER A 78 10.25 18.08 -12.55
C SER A 78 8.78 18.02 -12.13
N MET A 79 7.95 18.87 -12.74
CA MET A 79 6.49 18.85 -12.53
C MET A 79 5.86 17.48 -12.82
N PRO A 80 6.21 16.75 -13.91
CA PRO A 80 5.70 15.40 -14.13
C PRO A 80 6.07 14.45 -13.00
N TYR A 81 7.30 14.53 -12.48
CA TYR A 81 7.74 13.67 -11.39
C TYR A 81 6.98 13.94 -10.08
N LEU A 82 6.80 15.21 -9.69
CA LEU A 82 5.95 15.55 -8.53
C LEU A 82 4.52 15.01 -8.71
N SER A 83 3.99 15.09 -9.94
CA SER A 83 2.69 14.54 -10.30
C SER A 83 2.60 13.02 -10.10
N GLU A 84 3.66 12.28 -10.41
CA GLU A 84 3.72 10.83 -10.14
C GLU A 84 3.78 10.53 -8.65
N VAL A 85 4.54 11.32 -7.89
CA VAL A 85 4.68 11.18 -6.44
C VAL A 85 3.35 11.44 -5.73
N GLU A 86 2.66 12.54 -6.05
CA GLU A 86 1.35 12.87 -5.46
C GLU A 86 0.26 11.83 -5.73
N ARG A 87 0.44 10.98 -6.74
CA ARG A 87 -0.49 9.91 -7.09
C ARG A 87 -0.02 8.53 -6.61
N GLY A 88 1.05 8.47 -5.83
CA GLY A 88 1.60 7.20 -5.34
C GLY A 88 2.10 6.27 -6.44
N ARG A 89 2.52 6.82 -7.60
CA ARG A 89 3.08 6.02 -8.71
C ARG A 89 4.59 5.84 -8.60
N LYS A 90 5.26 6.62 -7.76
CA LYS A 90 6.72 6.57 -7.55
C LYS A 90 7.07 6.52 -6.07
N GLU A 91 8.10 5.73 -5.78
CA GLU A 91 8.82 5.80 -4.51
C GLU A 91 9.81 6.97 -4.61
N ALA A 92 9.53 8.05 -3.91
CA ALA A 92 10.44 9.19 -3.84
C ALA A 92 11.58 8.90 -2.86
N SER A 93 12.79 9.37 -3.18
CA SER A 93 13.90 9.31 -2.21
C SER A 93 13.62 10.23 -1.03
N SER A 94 14.30 10.00 0.10
CA SER A 94 14.17 10.84 1.29
C SER A 94 14.53 12.30 1.01
N GLU A 95 15.51 12.56 0.15
CA GLU A 95 15.91 13.91 -0.28
C GLU A 95 14.80 14.59 -1.08
N VAL A 96 14.15 13.87 -2.00
CA VAL A 96 13.01 14.41 -2.78
C VAL A 96 11.84 14.72 -1.86
N LEU A 97 11.54 13.84 -0.90
CA LEU A 97 10.47 14.06 0.07
C LEU A 97 10.75 15.28 0.95
N ALA A 98 11.99 15.43 1.43
CA ALA A 98 12.40 16.60 2.19
C ALA A 98 12.30 17.89 1.36
N ALA A 99 12.72 17.86 0.08
CA ALA A 99 12.62 19.02 -0.82
C ALA A 99 11.16 19.40 -1.12
N ALA A 100 10.29 18.43 -1.38
CA ALA A 100 8.87 18.67 -1.64
C ALA A 100 8.12 19.17 -0.39
N ALA A 101 8.41 18.60 0.79
CA ALA A 101 7.88 19.09 2.06
C ALA A 101 8.34 20.53 2.34
N GLY A 102 9.64 20.80 2.19
CA GLY A 102 10.21 22.13 2.39
C GLY A 102 9.63 23.16 1.41
N ALA A 103 9.40 22.78 0.16
CA ALA A 103 8.73 23.62 -0.83
C ALA A 103 7.30 24.01 -0.41
N LEU A 104 6.65 23.20 0.44
CA LEU A 104 5.33 23.46 1.04
C LEU A 104 5.41 24.09 2.44
N GLY A 105 6.60 24.50 2.90
CA GLY A 105 6.78 25.07 4.24
C GLY A 105 6.68 24.05 5.37
N LEU A 106 6.81 22.76 5.08
CA LEU A 106 6.79 21.67 6.07
C LEU A 106 8.20 21.13 6.31
N GLY A 107 8.46 20.69 7.55
CA GLY A 107 9.59 19.80 7.83
C GLY A 107 9.27 18.36 7.41
N LEU A 108 10.33 17.55 7.20
CA LEU A 108 10.15 16.12 6.93
C LEU A 108 9.42 15.42 8.10
N GLY A 109 9.70 15.82 9.35
CA GLY A 109 9.00 15.31 10.53
C GLY A 109 7.49 15.54 10.49
N ASP A 110 7.05 16.72 10.03
CA ASP A 110 5.63 17.05 9.89
C ASP A 110 4.95 16.20 8.83
N LEU A 111 5.63 15.99 7.70
CA LEU A 111 5.15 15.12 6.63
C LEU A 111 4.95 13.68 7.14
N LEU A 112 5.92 13.15 7.90
CA LEU A 112 5.85 11.81 8.48
C LEU A 112 4.72 11.70 9.51
N ALA A 113 4.58 12.69 10.40
CA ALA A 113 3.51 12.71 11.40
C ALA A 113 2.11 12.72 10.76
N ARG A 114 1.93 13.51 9.69
CA ARG A 114 0.67 13.56 8.93
C ARG A 114 0.39 12.24 8.21
N ALA A 115 1.40 11.63 7.57
CA ALA A 115 1.26 10.35 6.90
C ALA A 115 0.94 9.21 7.90
N GLN A 116 1.59 9.21 9.07
CA GLN A 116 1.28 8.30 10.18
C GLN A 116 -0.17 8.47 10.65
N GLY A 117 -0.63 9.71 10.81
CA GLY A 117 -2.02 10.01 11.18
C GLY A 117 -3.02 9.44 10.17
N GLU A 118 -2.74 9.54 8.87
CA GLU A 118 -3.59 8.91 7.84
C GLU A 118 -3.57 7.40 7.88
N LEU A 119 -2.38 6.80 8.06
CA LEU A 119 -2.26 5.36 8.22
C LEU A 119 -3.12 4.88 9.39
N ALA A 120 -3.02 5.53 10.55
CA ALA A 120 -3.82 5.19 11.74
C ALA A 120 -5.33 5.33 11.48
N ARG A 121 -5.77 6.37 10.77
CA ARG A 121 -7.17 6.56 10.38
C ARG A 121 -7.67 5.47 9.44
N LEU A 122 -6.85 5.09 8.46
CA LEU A 122 -7.18 4.01 7.51
C LEU A 122 -7.26 2.68 8.24
N THR A 123 -6.25 2.30 9.02
CA THR A 123 -6.20 1.00 9.70
C THR A 123 -7.29 0.85 10.75
N SER A 124 -7.60 1.89 11.53
CA SER A 124 -8.69 1.87 12.52
C SER A 124 -10.07 1.59 11.90
N ARG A 125 -10.32 2.15 10.70
CA ARG A 125 -11.57 1.88 9.95
C ARG A 125 -11.65 0.42 9.51
N HIS A 126 -10.53 -0.19 9.16
CA HIS A 126 -10.48 -1.59 8.75
C HIS A 126 -10.68 -2.54 9.93
N THR A 127 -10.17 -2.23 11.12
CA THR A 127 -10.41 -3.06 12.32
C THR A 127 -11.88 -3.01 12.77
N GLY A 128 -12.59 -1.89 12.54
CA GLY A 128 -14.02 -1.76 12.85
C GLY A 128 -14.94 -2.58 11.93
N ALA A 129 -14.59 -2.75 10.66
CA ALA A 129 -15.41 -3.45 9.67
C ALA A 129 -15.49 -4.98 9.88
N GLY A 130 -14.50 -5.57 10.57
CA GLY A 130 -14.47 -7.00 10.91
C GLY A 130 -15.20 -7.36 12.21
N ARG A 131 -15.56 -6.39 13.05
CA ARG A 131 -16.07 -6.63 14.41
C ARG A 131 -17.60 -6.78 14.51
N GLY A 132 -18.31 -6.67 13.38
CA GLY A 132 -19.77 -6.73 13.31
C GLY A 132 -20.38 -8.12 13.02
N ARG A 133 -19.58 -9.19 12.88
CA ARG A 133 -20.10 -10.56 12.70
C ARG A 133 -19.71 -11.39 13.92
N GLY A 134 -20.60 -11.40 14.90
CA GLY A 134 -20.37 -12.03 16.19
C GLY A 134 -20.15 -13.54 16.11
N THR A 135 -19.28 -14.03 16.97
CA THR A 135 -19.62 -15.13 17.86
C THR A 135 -19.34 -14.70 19.29
N SER A 136 -20.38 -14.87 20.11
CA SER A 136 -20.34 -14.82 21.56
C SER A 136 -19.42 -15.92 22.10
N GLY A 137 -18.64 -15.59 23.14
CA GLY A 137 -17.82 -16.50 23.93
C GLY A 137 -16.37 -15.99 24.01
N ALA A 138 -15.77 -15.69 25.15
CA ALA A 138 -16.05 -16.07 26.52
C ALA A 138 -15.74 -14.89 27.47
N ARG A 139 -16.53 -14.82 28.53
CA ARG A 139 -16.32 -13.99 29.71
C ARG A 139 -15.04 -14.49 30.38
N TYR A 140 -14.05 -13.61 30.54
CA TYR A 140 -13.06 -13.77 31.60
C TYR A 140 -13.62 -13.01 32.81
N ASP A 141 -14.43 -13.71 33.60
CA ASP A 141 -14.59 -13.37 35.01
C ASP A 141 -13.31 -13.84 35.71
N GLY A 142 -12.50 -12.88 36.17
CA GLY A 142 -11.27 -13.13 36.91
C GLY A 142 -11.15 -12.13 38.06
N MET A 143 -11.76 -12.48 39.19
CA MET A 143 -11.75 -11.84 40.51
C MET A 143 -10.61 -10.83 40.78
N CYS A 144 -10.99 -9.59 41.11
CA CYS A 144 -10.23 -8.73 42.01
C CYS A 144 -10.63 -9.07 43.45
N LEU A 145 -9.73 -9.69 44.22
CA LEU A 145 -9.82 -9.70 45.69
C LEU A 145 -8.90 -8.60 46.23
N ALA A 146 -9.53 -7.57 46.78
CA ALA A 146 -8.92 -6.62 47.69
C ALA A 146 -9.23 -7.07 49.12
N ALA A 147 -8.18 -7.27 49.93
CA ALA A 147 -8.14 -7.10 51.38
C ALA A 147 -6.67 -7.20 51.82
#